data_AF-K0AYU6-F1
#
_entry.id   AF-K0AYU6-F1
#
_cell.length_a   1.000
_cell.length_b   1.000
_cell.length_c   1.000
_cell.angle_alpha   90.00
_cell.angle_beta   90.00
_cell.angle_gamma   90.00
#
_symmetry.space_group_name_H-M   'P 1'
#
loop_
_entity.id
_entity.type
_entity.pdbx_description
1 polymer ?
#
loop_
_entity_poly.entity_id
_entity_poly.type
_entity_poly.pdbx_seq_one_letter_code
_entity_poly.pdbx_strand_id
1 'polypeptide(L)'
;MRGRVKKFERGLGVIISENKKEIPVHFVNIEMKGFKSLTVGQLVEYNIGEYYGKETAINVKVIDEYITPGMEINPKITHDVEDKGYWCKKGSKLEEEFVKEIVPKLKTNIIINPEKVKNPKVIDLLNLDLNRKADLKTQETPFFTAYRYGYNPQYTVTFNHKDYINYKKNYPNVIIYWWVNWKQLSLRKFSVDPLYGVWEIEFKFMLEKIQKGEAPLHKYKQRVDDPINATESYLFDLNSFRRLL
;
A
#
# COMPACT_ATOMS: atom_id res chain seq x y z
N MET A 1 -18.59 26.15 0.46
CA MET A 1 -18.32 26.17 1.92
C MET A 1 -17.32 25.07 2.26
N ARG A 2 -16.61 25.18 3.39
CA ARG A 2 -15.63 24.17 3.83
C ARG A 2 -15.95 23.65 5.23
N GLY A 3 -15.56 22.42 5.49
CA GLY A 3 -15.76 21.78 6.78
C GLY A 3 -15.04 20.44 6.91
N ARG A 4 -15.03 19.88 8.12
CA ARG A 4 -14.45 18.58 8.40
C ARG A 4 -15.51 17.55 8.71
N VAL A 5 -15.34 16.35 8.18
CA VAL A 5 -16.25 15.23 8.43
C VAL A 5 -16.17 14.83 9.90
N LYS A 6 -17.28 14.91 10.62
CA LYS A 6 -17.42 14.49 12.02
C LYS A 6 -17.71 12.99 12.12
N LYS A 7 -18.57 12.49 11.22
CA LYS A 7 -19.06 11.10 11.19
C LYS A 7 -19.51 10.75 9.78
N PHE A 8 -19.33 9.50 9.35
CA PHE A 8 -19.96 8.96 8.15
C PHE A 8 -20.11 7.43 8.24
N GLU A 9 -21.35 6.92 8.26
CA GLU A 9 -21.69 5.49 8.39
C GLU A 9 -22.96 5.19 7.59
N ARG A 10 -23.02 4.03 6.91
CA ARG A 10 -24.21 3.56 6.17
C ARG A 10 -24.78 4.60 5.19
N GLY A 11 -23.90 5.36 4.53
CA GLY A 11 -24.27 6.37 3.53
C GLY A 11 -24.75 7.71 4.08
N LEU A 12 -24.70 7.90 5.40
CA LEU A 12 -25.08 9.12 6.10
C LEU A 12 -23.92 9.66 6.91
N GLY A 13 -23.76 10.98 6.96
CA GLY A 13 -22.74 11.60 7.78
C GLY A 13 -23.06 13.03 8.20
N VAL A 14 -22.08 13.62 8.86
CA VAL A 14 -22.12 14.99 9.38
C VAL A 14 -20.79 15.68 9.10
N ILE A 15 -20.86 16.90 8.56
CA ILE A 15 -19.74 17.81 8.34
C ILE A 15 -19.84 18.94 9.37
N ILE A 16 -18.76 19.20 10.12
CA ILE A 16 -18.63 20.39 10.94
C ILE A 16 -18.06 21.50 10.05
N SER A 17 -18.84 22.56 9.83
CA SER A 17 -18.41 23.75 9.10
C SER A 17 -17.33 24.52 9.89
N GLU A 18 -16.64 25.44 9.21
CA GLU A 18 -15.68 26.35 9.88
C GLU A 18 -16.32 27.16 11.03
N ASN A 19 -17.62 27.45 10.92
CA ASN A 19 -18.39 28.14 11.96
C ASN A 19 -18.95 27.18 13.03
N LYS A 20 -18.43 25.96 13.12
CA LYS A 20 -18.84 24.89 14.05
C LYS A 20 -20.31 24.43 13.90
N LYS A 21 -20.98 24.75 12.79
CA LYS A 21 -22.34 24.24 12.50
C LYS A 21 -22.25 22.82 11.96
N GLU A 22 -23.10 21.93 12.45
CA GLU A 22 -23.23 20.57 11.94
C GLU A 22 -24.17 20.53 10.75
N ILE A 23 -23.66 20.03 9.63
CA ILE A 23 -24.37 19.92 8.36
C ILE A 23 -24.46 18.44 8.00
N PRO A 24 -25.66 17.86 7.83
CA PRO A 24 -25.79 16.48 7.41
C PRO A 24 -25.32 16.30 5.97
N VAL A 25 -24.86 15.10 5.62
CA VAL A 25 -24.46 14.72 4.27
C VAL A 25 -24.96 13.31 3.96
N HIS A 26 -25.42 13.10 2.73
CA HIS A 26 -25.81 11.79 2.22
C HIS A 26 -24.88 11.36 1.08
N PHE A 27 -24.63 10.05 0.93
CA PHE A 27 -23.65 9.55 -0.04
C PHE A 27 -23.94 9.96 -1.48
N VAL A 28 -25.22 10.09 -1.86
CA VAL A 28 -25.65 10.52 -3.20
C VAL A 28 -25.03 11.87 -3.57
N ASN A 29 -24.88 12.73 -2.58
CA ASN A 29 -24.40 14.11 -2.72
C ASN A 29 -22.87 14.23 -2.75
N ILE A 30 -22.14 13.13 -2.65
CA ILE A 30 -20.68 13.10 -2.71
C ILE A 30 -20.25 13.01 -4.18
N GLU A 31 -19.36 13.89 -4.60
CA GLU A 31 -18.69 13.86 -5.89
C GLU A 31 -17.42 13.02 -5.79
N MET A 32 -17.57 11.72 -6.00
CA MET A 32 -16.49 10.73 -5.98
C MET A 32 -16.77 9.63 -6.99
N LYS A 33 -15.71 9.08 -7.60
CA LYS A 33 -15.79 7.87 -8.45
C LYS A 33 -15.77 6.63 -7.57
N GLY A 34 -16.60 5.63 -7.88
CA GLY A 34 -16.66 4.38 -7.11
C GLY A 34 -17.53 4.50 -5.84
N PHE A 35 -17.12 3.81 -4.76
CA PHE A 35 -17.88 3.78 -3.51
C PHE A 35 -17.84 5.16 -2.81
N LYS A 36 -19.00 5.81 -2.73
CA LYS A 36 -19.13 7.17 -2.18
C LYS A 36 -19.11 7.15 -0.65
N SER A 37 -17.95 7.44 -0.06
CA SER A 37 -17.75 7.48 1.39
C SER A 37 -16.92 8.68 1.84
N LEU A 38 -16.99 9.03 3.12
CA LEU A 38 -16.17 10.07 3.76
C LEU A 38 -15.50 9.52 5.02
N THR A 39 -14.31 10.00 5.33
CA THR A 39 -13.54 9.60 6.51
C THR A 39 -13.60 10.69 7.58
N VAL A 40 -13.74 10.31 8.85
CA VAL A 40 -13.72 11.28 9.97
C VAL A 40 -12.43 12.12 9.94
N GLY A 41 -12.57 13.44 10.10
CA GLY A 41 -11.49 14.43 10.06
C GLY A 41 -11.17 14.96 8.65
N GLN A 42 -11.68 14.32 7.60
CA GLN A 42 -11.42 14.69 6.20
C GLN A 42 -11.98 16.08 5.90
N LEU A 43 -11.17 16.91 5.22
CA LEU A 43 -11.59 18.25 4.81
C LEU A 43 -12.37 18.16 3.50
N VAL A 44 -13.54 18.76 3.46
CA VAL A 44 -14.45 18.75 2.32
C VAL A 44 -14.90 20.16 1.94
N GLU A 45 -15.14 20.35 0.65
CA GLU A 45 -15.86 21.48 0.07
C GLU A 45 -17.27 21.04 -0.26
N TYR A 46 -18.25 21.88 -0.01
CA TYR A 46 -19.65 21.56 -0.26
C TYR A 46 -20.48 22.83 -0.43
N ASN A 47 -21.68 22.67 -0.98
CA ASN A 47 -22.74 23.68 -0.98
C ASN A 47 -23.85 23.25 -0.01
N ILE A 48 -24.62 24.20 0.50
CA ILE A 48 -25.85 23.89 1.24
C ILE A 48 -26.99 23.81 0.23
N GLY A 49 -27.77 22.75 0.32
CA GLY A 49 -29.01 22.56 -0.43
C GLY A 49 -30.00 21.75 0.38
N GLU A 50 -30.99 21.17 -0.29
CA GLU A 50 -32.03 20.37 0.35
C GLU A 50 -31.99 18.92 -0.15
N TYR A 51 -32.12 17.97 0.77
CA TYR A 51 -32.27 16.55 0.45
C TYR A 51 -33.30 15.92 1.40
N TYR A 52 -34.36 15.33 0.84
CA TYR A 52 -35.53 14.82 1.59
C TYR A 52 -36.08 15.82 2.62
N GLY A 53 -36.29 17.09 2.25
CA GLY A 53 -36.89 18.08 3.15
C GLY A 53 -35.94 18.65 4.21
N LYS A 54 -34.63 18.33 4.15
CA LYS A 54 -33.65 18.77 5.15
C LYS A 54 -32.47 19.50 4.52
N GLU A 55 -32.06 20.60 5.17
CA GLU A 55 -30.81 21.31 4.84
C GLU A 55 -29.62 20.34 4.92
N THR A 56 -28.93 20.10 3.80
CA THR A 56 -27.92 19.06 3.63
C THR A 56 -26.77 19.57 2.78
N ALA A 57 -25.56 19.05 3.01
CA ALA A 57 -24.42 19.27 2.14
C ALA A 57 -24.62 18.56 0.79
N ILE A 58 -24.53 19.34 -0.30
CA ILE A 58 -24.60 18.89 -1.69
C ILE A 58 -23.29 19.21 -2.44
N ASN A 59 -23.04 18.52 -3.55
CA ASN A 59 -21.83 18.68 -4.38
C ASN A 59 -20.55 18.55 -3.54
N VAL A 60 -20.52 17.55 -2.66
CA VAL A 60 -19.48 17.39 -1.65
C VAL A 60 -18.22 16.83 -2.30
N LYS A 61 -17.15 17.63 -2.30
CA LYS A 61 -15.82 17.29 -2.82
C LYS A 61 -14.84 17.18 -1.68
N VAL A 62 -13.96 16.19 -1.74
CA VAL A 62 -12.84 16.08 -0.80
C VAL A 62 -11.75 17.08 -1.20
N ILE A 63 -11.32 17.92 -0.26
CA ILE A 63 -10.23 18.90 -0.47
C ILE A 63 -8.90 18.35 0.04
N ASP A 64 -8.93 17.67 1.18
CA ASP A 64 -7.76 17.01 1.75
C ASP A 64 -8.01 15.51 1.63
N GLU A 65 -7.31 14.86 0.70
CA GLU A 65 -7.21 13.40 0.62
C GLU A 65 -6.52 12.91 1.90
N TYR A 66 -7.27 12.88 3.00
CA TYR A 66 -6.88 12.22 4.23
C TYR A 66 -6.97 10.71 3.99
N ILE A 67 -5.99 10.23 3.24
CA ILE A 67 -5.71 8.82 3.11
C ILE A 67 -5.06 8.36 4.40
N THR A 68 -5.66 7.32 4.98
CA THR A 68 -5.11 6.56 6.09
C THR A 68 -3.70 6.10 5.72
N PRO A 69 -2.68 6.35 6.55
CA PRO A 69 -1.32 5.87 6.28
C PRO A 69 -1.40 4.36 6.08
N GLY A 70 -1.08 3.87 4.88
CA GLY A 70 -1.23 2.45 4.51
C GLY A 70 -2.34 2.07 3.53
N MET A 71 -3.19 3.01 3.14
CA MET A 71 -4.20 2.82 2.10
C MET A 71 -4.02 3.84 0.97
N GLU A 72 -2.85 3.91 0.34
CA GLU A 72 -2.66 4.84 -0.77
C GLU A 72 -3.25 4.28 -2.07
N ILE A 73 -4.51 4.65 -2.30
CA ILE A 73 -5.12 4.69 -3.63
C ILE A 73 -4.35 5.78 -4.41
N ASN A 74 -3.40 5.34 -5.23
CA ASN A 74 -2.87 6.14 -6.32
C ASN A 74 -4.06 6.71 -7.12
N PRO A 75 -4.10 8.00 -7.47
CA PRO A 75 -5.17 8.56 -8.32
C PRO A 75 -5.21 7.92 -9.73
N LYS A 76 -4.26 7.04 -10.07
CA LYS A 76 -4.27 6.11 -11.22
C LYS A 76 -4.67 4.65 -10.92
N ILE A 77 -5.02 4.28 -9.68
CA ILE A 77 -5.60 2.97 -9.39
C ILE A 77 -7.09 3.04 -9.74
N THR A 78 -7.42 2.49 -10.91
CA THR A 78 -8.80 2.39 -11.42
C THR A 78 -9.59 1.23 -10.81
N HIS A 79 -9.07 0.55 -9.76
CA HIS A 79 -9.62 -0.70 -9.24
C HIS A 79 -9.58 -0.77 -7.71
N ASP A 80 -10.59 -1.42 -7.13
CA ASP A 80 -10.77 -1.57 -5.69
C ASP A 80 -9.55 -2.24 -5.03
N VAL A 81 -9.02 -1.64 -3.96
CA VAL A 81 -7.91 -2.21 -3.16
C VAL A 81 -8.31 -3.52 -2.47
N GLU A 82 -9.61 -3.77 -2.35
CA GLU A 82 -10.21 -4.97 -1.79
C GLU A 82 -10.42 -6.10 -2.82
N ASP A 83 -10.24 -5.83 -4.13
CA ASP A 83 -10.36 -6.85 -5.20
C ASP A 83 -9.11 -7.73 -5.27
N LYS A 84 -9.02 -8.69 -4.35
CA LYS A 84 -7.94 -9.68 -4.30
C LYS A 84 -7.74 -10.43 -5.61
N GLY A 85 -8.80 -10.66 -6.39
CA GLY A 85 -8.71 -11.33 -7.69
C GLY A 85 -7.93 -10.50 -8.71
N TYR A 86 -8.20 -9.19 -8.77
CA TYR A 86 -7.44 -8.24 -9.56
C TYR A 86 -5.99 -8.13 -9.10
N TRP A 87 -5.74 -8.01 -7.78
CA TRP A 87 -4.38 -7.90 -7.24
C TRP A 87 -3.53 -9.16 -7.47
N CYS A 88 -4.12 -10.35 -7.39
CA CYS A 88 -3.44 -11.59 -7.77
C CYS A 88 -3.04 -11.59 -9.25
N LYS A 89 -3.96 -11.23 -10.16
CA LYS A 89 -3.67 -11.17 -11.59
C LYS A 89 -2.62 -10.12 -11.92
N LYS A 90 -2.68 -8.96 -11.25
CA LYS A 90 -1.67 -7.90 -11.39
C LYS A 90 -0.31 -8.36 -10.88
N GLY A 91 -0.25 -9.06 -9.75
CA GLY A 91 0.97 -9.67 -9.21
C GLY A 91 1.60 -10.64 -10.21
N SER A 92 0.83 -11.60 -10.74
CA SER A 92 1.33 -12.53 -11.76
C SER A 92 1.85 -11.82 -13.02
N LYS A 93 1.18 -10.76 -13.47
CA LYS A 93 1.67 -9.96 -14.60
C LYS A 93 3.00 -9.24 -14.29
N LEU A 94 3.17 -8.74 -13.05
CA LEU A 94 4.42 -8.12 -12.62
C LEU A 94 5.55 -9.13 -12.51
N GLU A 95 5.27 -10.39 -12.11
CA GLU A 95 6.23 -11.48 -12.12
C GLU A 95 6.70 -11.80 -13.55
N GLU A 96 5.76 -11.89 -14.50
CA GLU A 96 6.08 -12.09 -15.92
C GLU A 96 6.92 -10.93 -16.48
N GLU A 97 6.53 -9.68 -16.19
CA GLU A 97 7.28 -8.49 -16.62
C GLU A 97 8.68 -8.45 -16.00
N PHE A 98 8.81 -8.79 -14.73
CA PHE A 98 10.10 -8.85 -14.05
C PHE A 98 11.02 -9.89 -14.70
N VAL A 99 10.55 -11.12 -14.90
CA VAL A 99 11.34 -12.19 -15.51
C VAL A 99 11.69 -11.89 -16.97
N LYS A 100 10.77 -11.27 -17.71
CA LYS A 100 10.99 -10.98 -19.14
C LYS A 100 11.88 -9.77 -19.37
N GLU A 101 11.68 -8.68 -18.63
CA GLU A 101 12.27 -7.36 -18.95
C GLU A 101 13.37 -6.91 -17.97
N ILE A 102 13.38 -7.46 -16.75
CA ILE A 102 14.32 -7.06 -15.69
C ILE A 102 15.40 -8.09 -15.46
N VAL A 103 15.06 -9.38 -15.30
CA VAL A 103 16.03 -10.46 -15.07
C VAL A 103 17.17 -10.49 -16.09
N PRO A 104 16.96 -10.27 -17.41
CA PRO A 104 18.07 -10.21 -18.37
C PRO A 104 19.10 -9.12 -18.07
N LYS A 105 18.70 -8.04 -17.38
CA LYS A 105 19.58 -6.93 -16.99
C LYS A 105 20.36 -7.25 -15.71
N LEU A 106 19.83 -8.12 -14.85
CA LEU A 106 20.47 -8.53 -13.60
C LEU A 106 21.61 -9.53 -13.82
N LYS A 107 21.71 -10.13 -15.01
CA LYS A 107 22.67 -11.21 -15.34
C LYS A 107 22.56 -12.41 -14.39
N THR A 108 21.35 -12.69 -13.94
CA THR A 108 20.99 -13.83 -13.08
C THR A 108 19.98 -14.71 -13.81
N ASN A 109 19.97 -15.99 -13.51
CA ASN A 109 19.00 -16.94 -14.04
C ASN A 109 17.83 -17.13 -13.06
N ILE A 110 16.81 -16.28 -13.20
CA ILE A 110 15.61 -16.29 -12.36
C ILE A 110 14.39 -16.58 -13.22
N ILE A 111 13.57 -17.54 -12.80
CA ILE A 111 12.32 -17.91 -13.47
C ILE A 111 11.14 -17.79 -12.52
N ILE A 112 9.92 -17.67 -13.06
CA ILE A 112 8.70 -17.89 -12.28
C ILE A 112 8.70 -19.33 -11.79
N ASN A 113 8.35 -19.54 -10.52
CA ASN A 113 8.27 -20.86 -9.94
C ASN A 113 7.24 -21.72 -10.72
N PRO A 114 7.66 -22.83 -11.37
CA PRO A 114 6.76 -23.67 -12.15
C PRO A 114 5.60 -24.26 -11.34
N GLU A 115 5.77 -24.40 -10.02
CA GLU A 115 4.70 -24.86 -9.11
C GLU A 115 3.49 -23.91 -9.08
N LYS A 116 3.65 -22.63 -9.47
CA LYS A 116 2.53 -21.67 -9.52
C LYS A 116 1.46 -22.03 -10.53
N VAL A 117 1.79 -22.83 -11.55
CA VAL A 117 0.81 -23.39 -12.49
C VAL A 117 -0.22 -24.27 -11.76
N LYS A 118 0.22 -25.01 -10.72
CA LYS A 118 -0.64 -25.90 -9.93
C LYS A 118 -1.20 -25.21 -8.70
N ASN A 119 -0.41 -24.34 -8.07
CA ASN A 119 -0.78 -23.64 -6.85
C ASN A 119 -0.29 -22.18 -6.89
N PRO A 120 -1.15 -21.22 -7.26
CA PRO A 120 -0.76 -19.80 -7.39
C PRO A 120 -0.23 -19.15 -6.10
N LYS A 121 -0.40 -19.79 -4.94
CA LYS A 121 0.02 -19.26 -3.62
C LYS A 121 1.42 -19.69 -3.20
N VAL A 122 2.10 -20.53 -3.98
CA VAL A 122 3.52 -20.83 -3.70
C VAL A 122 4.38 -19.60 -3.99
N ILE A 123 5.61 -19.62 -3.48
CA ILE A 123 6.58 -18.55 -3.68
C ILE A 123 6.78 -18.23 -5.17
N ASP A 124 7.04 -16.96 -5.48
CA ASP A 124 6.97 -16.41 -6.84
C ASP A 124 7.99 -16.98 -7.81
N LEU A 125 9.24 -17.12 -7.36
CA LEU A 125 10.40 -17.27 -8.23
C LEU A 125 11.31 -18.42 -7.79
N LEU A 126 12.14 -18.89 -8.73
CA LEU A 126 13.31 -19.72 -8.49
C LEU A 126 14.54 -19.04 -9.07
N ASN A 127 15.58 -18.84 -8.25
CA ASN A 127 16.91 -18.50 -8.72
C ASN A 127 17.66 -19.81 -9.02
N LEU A 128 17.90 -20.07 -10.31
CA LEU A 128 18.54 -21.29 -10.81
C LEU A 128 20.04 -21.30 -10.57
N ASP A 129 20.70 -20.13 -10.56
CA ASP A 129 22.15 -20.03 -10.30
C ASP A 129 22.48 -20.48 -8.87
N LEU A 130 21.60 -20.12 -7.92
CA LEU A 130 21.75 -20.44 -6.50
C LEU A 130 20.98 -21.70 -6.08
N ASN A 131 20.15 -22.26 -6.97
CA ASN A 131 19.17 -23.29 -6.65
C ASN A 131 18.31 -22.95 -5.40
N ARG A 132 17.81 -21.70 -5.35
CA ARG A 132 17.06 -21.17 -4.21
C ARG A 132 15.68 -20.67 -4.61
N LYS A 133 14.72 -20.86 -3.71
CA LYS A 133 13.41 -20.22 -3.77
C LYS A 133 13.54 -18.72 -3.56
N ALA A 134 12.78 -17.93 -4.32
CA ALA A 134 12.76 -16.49 -4.20
C ALA A 134 11.36 -15.90 -4.31
N ASP A 135 11.15 -14.73 -3.73
CA ASP A 135 9.91 -13.96 -3.77
C ASP A 135 10.14 -12.62 -4.47
N LEU A 136 9.12 -12.11 -5.17
CA LEU A 136 9.17 -10.80 -5.79
C LEU A 136 8.29 -9.83 -5.01
N LYS A 137 8.91 -8.79 -4.46
CA LYS A 137 8.22 -7.64 -3.89
C LYS A 137 8.32 -6.46 -4.83
N THR A 138 7.20 -6.07 -5.42
CA THR A 138 7.11 -4.84 -6.22
C THR A 138 6.56 -3.69 -5.38
N GLN A 139 7.19 -2.52 -5.43
CA GLN A 139 6.66 -1.33 -4.75
C GLN A 139 6.84 -0.10 -5.63
N GLU A 140 5.75 0.66 -5.83
CA GLU A 140 5.75 1.86 -6.67
C GLU A 140 5.50 3.16 -5.90
N THR A 141 5.03 3.03 -4.66
CA THR A 141 4.74 4.16 -3.77
C THR A 141 5.66 4.07 -2.55
N PRO A 142 6.45 5.12 -2.26
CA PRO A 142 7.24 5.19 -1.04
C PRO A 142 6.36 5.14 0.20
N PHE A 143 6.89 4.61 1.31
CA PHE A 143 6.21 4.78 2.59
C PHE A 143 6.47 6.19 3.14
N PHE A 144 5.75 7.20 2.63
CA PHE A 144 5.98 8.63 2.94
C PHE A 144 6.03 8.96 4.42
N THR A 145 5.36 8.16 5.25
CA THR A 145 5.29 8.37 6.70
C THR A 145 6.36 7.61 7.50
N ALA A 146 7.41 7.09 6.83
CA ALA A 146 8.54 6.39 7.44
C ALA A 146 9.29 7.22 8.49
N TYR A 147 9.32 8.55 8.34
CA TYR A 147 9.98 9.46 9.28
C TYR A 147 9.44 9.34 10.71
N ARG A 148 8.18 8.90 10.88
CA ARG A 148 7.58 8.65 12.22
C ARG A 148 8.30 7.54 12.99
N TYR A 149 9.08 6.73 12.28
CA TYR A 149 9.86 5.61 12.80
C TYR A 149 11.37 5.89 12.75
N GLY A 150 11.79 7.11 12.38
CA GLY A 150 13.20 7.45 12.18
C GLY A 150 13.79 6.98 10.85
N TYR A 151 12.95 6.59 9.88
CA TYR A 151 13.38 6.07 8.59
C TYR A 151 13.23 7.12 7.49
N ASN A 152 14.10 7.08 6.49
CA ASN A 152 14.02 7.95 5.32
C ASN A 152 13.05 7.37 4.27
N PRO A 153 11.92 8.04 3.95
CA PRO A 153 10.97 7.56 2.94
C PRO A 153 11.58 7.27 1.57
N GLN A 154 12.68 7.95 1.21
CA GLN A 154 13.41 7.73 -0.04
C GLN A 154 13.80 6.26 -0.24
N TYR A 155 14.17 5.58 0.85
CA TYR A 155 14.75 4.24 0.82
C TYR A 155 13.91 3.23 1.62
N THR A 156 12.71 3.61 2.09
CA THR A 156 11.91 2.74 2.95
C THR A 156 10.94 1.88 2.15
N VAL A 157 11.03 0.57 2.36
CA VAL A 157 10.08 -0.43 1.87
C VAL A 157 9.31 -1.07 3.02
N THR A 158 8.11 -1.57 2.72
CA THR A 158 7.23 -2.22 3.70
C THR A 158 7.17 -3.73 3.48
N PHE A 159 7.38 -4.51 4.52
CA PHE A 159 7.28 -5.97 4.50
C PHE A 159 6.10 -6.45 5.35
N ASN A 160 5.09 -7.05 4.72
CA ASN A 160 3.84 -7.40 5.42
C ASN A 160 4.10 -8.41 6.55
N HIS A 161 3.45 -8.22 7.69
CA HIS A 161 3.57 -9.14 8.82
C HIS A 161 3.07 -10.56 8.47
N LYS A 162 2.05 -10.71 7.62
CA LYS A 162 1.60 -12.01 7.12
C LYS A 162 2.67 -12.76 6.31
N ASP A 163 3.46 -12.03 5.53
CA ASP A 163 4.53 -12.61 4.71
C ASP A 163 5.67 -13.06 5.63
N TYR A 164 5.99 -12.27 6.65
CA TYR A 164 6.91 -12.68 7.73
C TYR A 164 6.50 -14.02 8.37
N ILE A 165 5.23 -14.17 8.79
CA ILE A 165 4.72 -15.39 9.40
C ILE A 165 4.81 -16.57 8.43
N ASN A 166 4.43 -16.36 7.17
CA ASN A 166 4.48 -17.40 6.13
C ASN A 166 5.93 -17.84 5.86
N TYR A 167 6.86 -16.91 5.68
CA TYR A 167 8.25 -17.21 5.32
C TYR A 167 8.98 -17.88 6.48
N LYS A 168 8.74 -17.44 7.72
CA LYS A 168 9.29 -18.09 8.91
C LYS A 168 8.92 -19.56 8.99
N LYS A 169 7.68 -19.92 8.60
CA LYS A 169 7.20 -21.30 8.64
C LYS A 169 7.63 -22.12 7.42
N ASN A 170 7.46 -21.56 6.22
CA ASN A 170 7.48 -22.34 4.98
C ASN A 170 8.72 -22.07 4.11
N TYR A 171 9.38 -20.92 4.28
CA TYR A 171 10.44 -20.46 3.40
C TYR A 171 11.59 -19.74 4.15
N PRO A 172 12.22 -20.35 5.17
CA PRO A 172 13.18 -19.65 6.04
C PRO A 172 14.46 -19.19 5.32
N ASN A 173 14.79 -19.80 4.18
CA ASN A 173 15.99 -19.50 3.39
C ASN A 173 15.67 -18.78 2.07
N VAL A 174 14.49 -18.18 1.93
CA VAL A 174 14.06 -17.50 0.71
C VAL A 174 14.87 -16.23 0.46
N ILE A 175 15.18 -15.97 -0.81
CA ILE A 175 15.72 -14.69 -1.27
C ILE A 175 14.54 -13.79 -1.67
N ILE A 176 14.57 -12.54 -1.27
CA ILE A 176 13.53 -11.58 -1.66
C ILE A 176 14.16 -10.57 -2.61
N TYR A 177 13.58 -10.46 -3.80
CA TYR A 177 13.89 -9.38 -4.74
C TYR A 177 12.88 -8.25 -4.57
N TRP A 178 13.36 -7.08 -4.20
CA TRP A 178 12.58 -5.85 -4.15
C TRP A 178 12.74 -5.09 -5.46
N TRP A 179 11.73 -5.13 -6.31
CA TRP A 179 11.66 -4.31 -7.51
C TRP A 179 10.93 -3.00 -7.21
N VAL A 180 11.70 -1.92 -7.15
CA VAL A 180 11.22 -0.59 -6.72
C VAL A 180 11.19 0.36 -7.91
N ASN A 181 10.10 1.12 -8.01
CA ASN A 181 9.92 2.17 -9.00
C ASN A 181 9.03 3.29 -8.44
N TRP A 182 9.59 4.29 -7.78
CA TRP A 182 8.82 5.40 -7.21
C TRP A 182 8.11 6.20 -8.31
N LYS A 183 6.81 5.94 -8.46
CA LYS A 183 5.92 6.63 -9.39
C LYS A 183 5.22 7.82 -8.72
N GLN A 184 5.01 7.74 -7.42
CA GLN A 184 4.51 8.86 -6.62
C GLN A 184 5.70 9.47 -5.88
N LEU A 185 6.03 10.70 -6.22
CA LEU A 185 7.22 11.40 -5.70
C LEU A 185 6.88 12.37 -4.56
N SER A 186 5.60 12.64 -4.32
CA SER A 186 5.18 13.53 -3.25
C SER A 186 3.84 13.12 -2.65
N LEU A 187 3.68 13.40 -1.37
CA LEU A 187 2.42 13.33 -0.64
C LEU A 187 2.38 14.47 0.37
N ARG A 188 1.46 15.43 0.17
CA ARG A 188 1.32 16.64 0.99
C ARG A 188 2.63 17.43 1.06
N LYS A 189 3.26 17.49 2.24
CA LYS A 189 4.53 18.17 2.50
C LYS A 189 5.75 17.26 2.38
N PHE A 190 5.55 15.98 2.07
CA PHE A 190 6.63 15.01 1.93
C PHE A 190 6.91 14.80 0.45
N SER A 191 8.19 14.72 0.11
CA SER A 191 8.66 14.41 -1.23
C SER A 191 9.85 13.45 -1.16
N VAL A 192 10.01 12.67 -2.22
CA VAL A 192 11.16 11.82 -2.48
C VAL A 192 11.61 12.07 -3.92
N ASP A 193 12.87 11.76 -4.18
CA ASP A 193 13.40 11.69 -5.53
C ASP A 193 12.97 10.39 -6.22
N PRO A 194 12.89 10.37 -7.56
CA PRO A 194 12.70 9.13 -8.31
C PRO A 194 13.72 8.08 -7.89
N LEU A 195 13.23 6.88 -7.55
CA LEU A 195 14.07 5.71 -7.27
C LEU A 195 13.57 4.55 -8.11
N TYR A 196 14.49 3.96 -8.86
CA TYR A 196 14.25 2.76 -9.62
C TYR A 196 15.41 1.79 -9.41
N GLY A 197 15.11 0.52 -9.23
CA GLY A 197 16.12 -0.52 -9.12
C GLY A 197 15.58 -1.85 -8.63
N VAL A 198 16.50 -2.79 -8.47
CA VAL A 198 16.24 -4.09 -7.86
C VAL A 198 17.20 -4.28 -6.71
N TRP A 199 16.66 -4.63 -5.55
CA TRP A 199 17.43 -4.98 -4.37
C TRP A 199 17.21 -6.44 -4.01
N GLU A 200 18.22 -7.06 -3.44
CA GLU A 200 18.19 -8.44 -2.99
C GLU A 200 18.51 -8.50 -1.50
N ILE A 201 17.76 -9.34 -0.80
CA ILE A 201 17.99 -9.64 0.60
C ILE A 201 17.60 -11.08 0.93
N GLU A 202 18.33 -11.71 1.84
CA GLU A 202 17.91 -12.99 2.40
C GLU A 202 16.90 -12.78 3.53
N PHE A 203 15.80 -13.54 3.52
CA PHE A 203 14.80 -13.45 4.58
C PHE A 203 15.38 -13.70 5.97
N LYS A 204 16.42 -14.54 6.09
CA LYS A 204 17.12 -14.77 7.36
C LYS A 204 17.66 -13.47 7.97
N PHE A 205 18.22 -12.57 7.16
CA PHE A 205 18.69 -11.28 7.66
C PHE A 205 17.53 -10.41 8.16
N MET A 206 16.41 -10.39 7.42
CA MET A 206 15.20 -9.67 7.85
C MET A 206 14.63 -10.25 9.16
N LEU A 207 14.61 -11.57 9.30
CA LEU A 207 14.19 -12.28 10.50
C LEU A 207 15.01 -11.86 11.72
N GLU A 208 16.34 -11.82 11.60
CA GLU A 208 17.24 -11.38 12.67
C GLU A 208 16.98 -9.92 13.07
N LYS A 209 16.81 -9.03 12.09
CA LYS A 209 16.48 -7.61 12.35
C LYS A 209 15.16 -7.45 13.09
N ILE A 210 14.12 -8.18 12.68
CA ILE A 210 12.81 -8.18 13.34
C ILE A 210 12.93 -8.68 14.77
N GLN A 211 13.63 -9.80 15.00
CA GLN A 211 13.79 -10.39 16.34
C GLN A 211 14.57 -9.51 17.31
N LYS A 212 15.53 -8.74 16.80
CA LYS A 212 16.29 -7.74 17.58
C LYS A 212 15.51 -6.45 17.85
N GLY A 213 14.31 -6.29 17.29
CA GLY A 213 13.54 -5.06 17.39
C GLY A 213 14.09 -3.90 16.54
N GLU A 214 14.96 -4.21 15.57
CA GLU A 214 15.62 -3.23 14.70
C GLU A 214 14.77 -2.89 13.45
N ALA A 215 13.66 -3.58 13.24
CA ALA A 215 12.70 -3.30 12.17
C ALA A 215 11.35 -2.84 12.79
N PRO A 216 10.99 -1.56 12.69
CA PRO A 216 9.74 -1.05 13.26
C PRO A 216 8.51 -1.70 12.63
N LEU A 217 7.51 -2.03 13.45
CA LEU A 217 6.21 -2.52 12.99
C LEU A 217 5.20 -1.38 12.92
N HIS A 218 4.72 -1.09 11.70
CA HIS A 218 3.61 -0.17 11.48
C HIS A 218 2.27 -0.91 11.53
N LYS A 219 1.34 -0.42 12.35
CA LYS A 219 -0.04 -0.94 12.44
C LYS A 219 -1.01 -0.02 11.72
N TYR A 220 -1.81 -0.58 10.81
CA TYR A 220 -2.81 0.17 10.05
C TYR A 220 -4.09 0.34 10.88
N LYS A 221 -4.27 1.52 11.49
CA LYS A 221 -5.34 1.80 12.48
C LYS A 221 -6.79 1.58 12.00
N GLN A 222 -7.04 1.52 10.70
CA GLN A 222 -8.38 1.31 10.13
C GLN A 222 -8.63 -0.10 9.59
N ARG A 223 -7.69 -1.04 9.77
CA ARG A 223 -7.79 -2.43 9.33
C ARG A 223 -7.76 -3.39 10.52
N VAL A 224 -8.39 -2.98 11.62
CA VAL A 224 -8.59 -3.86 12.77
C VAL A 224 -9.63 -4.90 12.33
N ASP A 225 -9.28 -6.19 12.40
CA ASP A 225 -10.12 -7.34 12.01
C ASP A 225 -10.39 -7.55 10.51
N ASP A 226 -9.48 -7.12 9.63
CA ASP A 226 -9.53 -7.43 8.20
C ASP A 226 -8.77 -8.76 7.90
N PRO A 227 -9.47 -9.86 7.55
CA PRO A 227 -8.84 -11.15 7.26
C PRO A 227 -8.18 -11.21 5.88
N ILE A 228 -8.33 -10.16 5.05
CA ILE A 228 -7.99 -10.14 3.63
C ILE A 228 -6.74 -9.29 3.37
N ASN A 229 -6.60 -8.13 4.01
CA ASN A 229 -5.50 -7.19 3.78
C ASN A 229 -4.38 -7.25 4.81
N ALA A 230 -3.24 -6.65 4.49
CA ALA A 230 -2.18 -6.43 5.47
C ALA A 230 -2.66 -5.44 6.55
N THR A 231 -2.70 -5.91 7.79
CA THR A 231 -3.05 -5.14 9.00
C THR A 231 -1.83 -4.51 9.65
N GLU A 232 -0.64 -5.07 9.39
CA GLU A 232 0.64 -4.62 9.92
C GLU A 232 1.78 -4.91 8.93
N SER A 233 2.78 -4.01 8.87
CA SER A 233 3.98 -4.15 8.03
C SER A 233 5.23 -3.68 8.75
N TYR A 234 6.31 -4.45 8.62
CA TYR A 234 7.65 -4.04 9.04
C TYR A 234 8.24 -3.03 8.06
N LEU A 235 9.06 -2.12 8.56
CA LEU A 235 9.80 -1.15 7.74
C LEU A 235 11.27 -1.57 7.61
N PHE A 236 11.78 -1.50 6.39
CA PHE A 236 13.18 -1.76 6.08
C PHE A 236 13.76 -0.67 5.19
N ASP A 237 15.05 -0.41 5.39
CA ASP A 237 15.83 0.52 4.58
C ASP A 237 16.56 -0.25 3.46
N LEU A 238 16.30 0.11 2.20
CA LEU A 238 16.93 -0.47 1.02
C LEU A 238 18.46 -0.34 1.03
N ASN A 239 19.04 0.62 1.76
CA ASN A 239 20.49 0.74 1.91
C ASN A 239 21.11 -0.44 2.68
N SER A 240 20.29 -1.22 3.40
CA SER A 240 20.73 -2.46 4.04
C SER A 240 20.67 -3.68 3.11
N PHE A 241 20.17 -3.51 1.88
CA PHE A 241 19.98 -4.59 0.91
C PHE A 241 21.06 -4.53 -0.17
N ARG A 242 21.33 -5.65 -0.85
CA ARG A 242 22.26 -5.68 -1.98
C ARG A 242 21.56 -5.13 -3.22
N ARG A 243 22.00 -3.99 -3.75
CA ARG A 243 21.46 -3.45 -5.00
C ARG A 243 22.00 -4.23 -6.21
N LEU A 244 21.10 -4.64 -7.11
CA LEU A 244 21.39 -5.39 -8.35
C LEU A 244 21.21 -4.53 -9.61
N LEU A 245 20.34 -3.52 -9.55
CA LEU A 245 20.03 -2.55 -10.62
C LEU A 245 19.75 -1.18 -10.03
#